data_AF-A0AAE9F7G0-F1
#
_entry.id   AF-A0AAE9F7G0-F1
#
_cell.length_a   1.000
_cell.length_b   1.000
_cell.length_c   1.000
_cell.angle_alpha   90.00
_cell.angle_beta   90.00
_cell.angle_gamma   90.00
#
_symmetry.space_group_name_H-M   'P 1'
#
loop_
_entity.id
_entity.type
_entity.pdbx_description
1 polymer ?
#
loop_
_entity_poly.entity_id
_entity_poly.type
_entity_poly.pdbx_seq_one_letter_code
_entity_poly.pdbx_strand_id
1 'polypeptide(L)'
;MSSTINQNLEEPKLGCLPVRGTLITLSILGLIGSCLALSAVSVVGLALFGVMLAGSYYYNDSLLNVCGKVMIFLTGLAIVVSVYLLLADFTEMLPAAIGMLISAVFDYGHYVLIKRLRQYIEAKNGSSEDPLV
;
A
#
# COMPACT_ATOMS: atom_id res chain seq x y z
N MET A 1 8.00 -18.82 -24.52
CA MET A 1 8.80 -17.82 -23.78
C MET A 1 8.99 -18.35 -22.37
N SER A 2 10.16 -18.93 -22.09
CA SER A 2 10.53 -19.36 -20.74
C SER A 2 11.29 -18.20 -20.10
N SER A 3 10.71 -17.55 -19.09
CA SER A 3 11.33 -16.44 -18.38
C SER A 3 12.41 -16.99 -17.44
N THR A 4 13.67 -16.91 -17.83
CA THR A 4 14.79 -17.26 -16.95
C THR A 4 14.93 -16.17 -15.89
N ILE A 5 14.38 -16.44 -14.70
CA ILE A 5 14.32 -15.51 -13.57
C ILE A 5 15.74 -15.30 -13.05
N ASN A 6 16.25 -14.05 -13.09
CA ASN A 6 17.50 -13.71 -12.42
C ASN A 6 17.30 -13.80 -10.90
N GLN A 7 17.81 -14.86 -10.28
CA GLN A 7 17.60 -15.20 -8.87
C GLN A 7 18.49 -14.40 -7.90
N ASN A 8 19.29 -13.45 -8.40
CA ASN A 8 20.37 -12.82 -7.64
C ASN A 8 20.04 -11.45 -7.03
N LEU A 9 18.82 -10.93 -7.21
CA LEU A 9 18.38 -9.74 -6.47
C LEU A 9 17.81 -10.17 -5.12
N GLU A 10 18.47 -9.77 -4.04
CA GLU A 10 17.97 -9.94 -2.69
C GLU A 10 16.71 -9.07 -2.50
N GLU A 11 15.65 -9.62 -1.89
CA GLU A 11 14.41 -8.87 -1.68
C GLU A 11 14.68 -7.58 -0.87
N PRO A 12 14.03 -6.45 -1.22
CA PRO A 12 14.28 -5.18 -0.56
C PRO A 12 13.86 -5.27 0.92
N LYS A 13 14.75 -4.82 1.80
CA LYS A 13 14.52 -4.75 3.25
C LYS A 13 14.30 -3.30 3.68
N LEU A 14 13.32 -3.06 4.55
CA LEU A 14 13.08 -1.79 5.24
C LEU A 14 13.71 -1.89 6.64
N GLY A 15 15.00 -1.55 6.75
CA GLY A 15 15.75 -1.88 7.96
C GLY A 15 15.88 -3.41 8.10
N CYS A 16 15.28 -3.99 9.15
CA CYS A 16 15.24 -5.43 9.37
C CYS A 16 14.00 -6.14 8.76
N LEU A 17 13.03 -5.39 8.23
CA LEU A 17 11.75 -5.94 7.78
C LEU A 17 11.77 -6.25 6.27
N PRO A 18 11.41 -7.48 5.84
CA PRO A 18 11.26 -7.79 4.41
C PRO A 18 10.06 -7.00 3.85
N VAL A 19 10.28 -6.16 2.84
CA VAL A 19 9.26 -5.23 2.31
C VAL A 19 8.03 -5.98 1.82
N ARG A 20 8.22 -7.08 1.10
CA ARG A 20 7.12 -7.90 0.58
C ARG A 20 6.32 -8.57 1.69
N GLY A 21 7.01 -9.23 2.62
CA GLY A 21 6.36 -9.86 3.77
C GLY A 21 5.57 -8.85 4.60
N THR A 22 6.16 -7.68 4.85
CA THR A 22 5.52 -6.59 5.59
C THR A 22 4.28 -6.07 4.86
N LEU A 23 4.36 -5.87 3.54
CA LEU A 23 3.22 -5.40 2.76
C LEU A 23 2.07 -6.41 2.74
N ILE A 24 2.38 -7.70 2.64
CA ILE A 24 1.38 -8.79 2.73
C ILE A 24 0.72 -8.80 4.11
N THR A 25 1.52 -8.78 5.19
CA THR A 25 1.00 -8.78 6.56
C THR A 25 0.11 -7.57 6.83
N LEU A 26 0.52 -6.38 6.40
CA LEU A 26 -0.28 -5.17 6.57
C LEU A 26 -1.55 -5.20 5.71
N SER A 27 -1.50 -5.76 4.50
CA SER A 27 -2.68 -5.95 3.65
C SER A 27 -3.69 -6.89 4.31
N ILE A 28 -3.25 -7.99 4.91
CA ILE A 28 -4.12 -8.92 5.65
C ILE A 28 -4.73 -8.22 6.87
N LEU A 29 -3.94 -7.44 7.61
CA LEU A 29 -4.42 -6.68 8.76
C LEU A 29 -5.49 -5.65 8.34
N GLY A 30 -5.28 -4.94 7.24
CA GLY A 30 -6.25 -4.00 6.65
C GLY A 30 -7.52 -4.69 6.16
N LEU A 31 -7.40 -5.92 5.66
CA LEU A 31 -8.54 -6.73 5.23
C LEU A 31 -9.40 -7.19 6.42
N ILE A 32 -8.77 -7.62 7.51
CA ILE A 32 -9.45 -7.93 8.78
C ILE A 32 -10.14 -6.68 9.33
N GLY A 33 -9.43 -5.55 9.38
CA GLY A 33 -10.00 -4.26 9.82
C GLY A 33 -11.21 -3.84 9.00
N SER A 34 -11.15 -4.04 7.67
CA SER A 34 -12.26 -3.78 6.77
C SER A 34 -13.45 -4.70 7.08
N CYS A 35 -13.23 -6.00 7.26
CA CYS A 35 -14.29 -6.94 7.62
C CYS A 35 -15.00 -6.57 8.93
N LEU A 36 -14.27 -6.07 9.93
CA LEU A 36 -14.82 -5.67 11.23
C LEU A 36 -15.64 -4.38 11.16
N ALA A 37 -15.35 -3.49 10.21
CA ALA A 37 -16.00 -2.18 10.10
C ALA A 37 -17.45 -2.22 9.55
N LEU A 38 -17.91 -3.36 9.01
CA LEU A 38 -19.30 -3.68 8.62
C LEU A 38 -20.12 -2.48 8.06
N SER A 39 -19.53 -1.67 7.18
CA SER A 39 -20.13 -0.45 6.63
C SER A 39 -19.85 -0.34 5.12
N ALA A 40 -20.53 0.52 4.39
CA ALA A 40 -20.26 0.69 2.95
C ALA A 40 -18.79 1.04 2.64
N VAL A 41 -18.12 1.70 3.58
CA VAL A 41 -16.68 2.03 3.51
C VAL A 41 -15.80 0.77 3.58
N SER A 42 -16.27 -0.32 4.20
CA SER A 42 -15.54 -1.58 4.28
C SER A 42 -15.39 -2.29 2.94
N VAL A 43 -16.34 -2.11 2.01
CA VAL A 43 -16.27 -2.75 0.68
C VAL A 43 -15.13 -2.17 -0.14
N VAL A 44 -14.96 -0.84 -0.06
CA VAL A 44 -13.85 -0.14 -0.72
C VAL A 44 -12.52 -0.54 -0.10
N GLY A 45 -12.45 -0.64 1.23
CA GLY A 45 -11.27 -1.14 1.94
C GLY A 45 -10.92 -2.59 1.54
N LEU A 46 -11.90 -3.49 1.53
CA LEU A 46 -11.75 -4.88 1.10
C LEU A 46 -11.20 -4.98 -0.32
N ALA A 47 -11.76 -4.21 -1.25
CA ALA A 47 -11.30 -4.17 -2.64
C ALA A 47 -9.85 -3.66 -2.73
N LEU A 48 -9.53 -2.56 -2.05
CA LEU A 48 -8.18 -1.97 -2.08
C LEU A 48 -7.12 -2.89 -1.48
N PHE A 49 -7.36 -3.42 -0.27
CA PHE A 49 -6.42 -4.35 0.38
C PHE A 49 -6.34 -5.68 -0.37
N GLY A 50 -7.44 -6.15 -0.98
CA GLY A 50 -7.44 -7.34 -1.83
C GLY A 50 -6.59 -7.16 -3.09
N VAL A 51 -6.74 -6.04 -3.80
CA VAL A 51 -5.92 -5.72 -4.98
C VAL A 51 -4.45 -5.51 -4.60
N MET A 52 -4.17 -4.88 -3.46
CA MET A 52 -2.81 -4.71 -2.96
C MET A 52 -2.15 -6.04 -2.62
N LEU A 53 -2.89 -6.93 -1.95
CA LEU A 53 -2.45 -8.29 -1.65
C LEU A 53 -2.16 -9.07 -2.94
N ALA A 54 -3.08 -9.04 -3.91
CA ALA A 54 -2.86 -9.68 -5.21
C ALA A 54 -1.65 -9.09 -5.96
N GLY A 55 -1.51 -7.77 -5.99
CA GLY A 55 -0.39 -7.09 -6.63
C GLY A 55 0.96 -7.48 -6.01
N SER A 56 1.02 -7.55 -4.68
CA SER A 56 2.23 -7.96 -3.94
C SER A 56 2.55 -9.46 -4.04
N TYR A 57 1.53 -10.31 -4.16
CA TYR A 57 1.70 -11.76 -4.31
C TYR A 57 2.19 -12.13 -5.70
N TYR A 58 1.56 -11.57 -6.75
CA TYR A 58 1.87 -11.85 -8.16
C TYR A 58 2.97 -10.98 -8.76
N TYR A 59 3.57 -10.05 -7.99
CA TYR A 59 4.56 -9.08 -8.48
C TYR A 59 4.06 -8.28 -9.71
N ASN A 60 2.79 -7.90 -9.71
CA ASN A 60 2.19 -7.16 -10.82
C ASN A 60 2.41 -5.64 -10.63
N ASP A 61 3.37 -5.11 -11.38
CA ASP A 61 3.76 -3.69 -11.37
C ASP A 61 2.57 -2.74 -11.61
N SER A 62 1.74 -3.05 -12.61
CA SER A 62 0.61 -2.20 -13.00
C SER A 62 -0.43 -2.08 -11.88
N LEU A 63 -0.77 -3.21 -11.23
CA LEU A 63 -1.69 -3.21 -10.09
C LEU A 63 -1.12 -2.45 -8.90
N LEU A 64 0.16 -2.67 -8.56
CA LEU A 64 0.85 -1.95 -7.48
C LEU A 64 0.93 -0.44 -7.77
N ASN A 65 1.15 -0.04 -9.01
CA ASN A 65 1.18 1.36 -9.42
C ASN A 65 -0.17 2.05 -9.27
N VAL A 66 -1.25 1.42 -9.75
CA VAL A 66 -2.62 1.92 -9.57
C VAL A 66 -2.95 2.01 -8.08
N CYS A 67 -2.68 0.94 -7.33
CA CYS A 67 -2.95 0.88 -5.90
C CYS A 67 -2.20 1.98 -5.13
N GLY A 68 -0.91 2.18 -5.42
CA GLY A 68 -0.10 3.25 -4.82
C GLY A 68 -0.64 4.66 -5.12
N LYS A 69 -1.11 4.92 -6.35
CA LYS A 69 -1.72 6.20 -6.73
C LYS A 69 -3.06 6.44 -6.02
N VAL A 70 -3.90 5.41 -5.93
CA VAL A 70 -5.19 5.51 -5.23
C VAL A 70 -4.96 5.73 -3.73
N MET A 71 -4.02 5.00 -3.13
CA MET A 71 -3.65 5.15 -1.71
C MET A 71 -3.23 6.59 -1.38
N ILE A 72 -2.25 7.15 -2.10
CA ILE A 72 -1.77 8.51 -1.79
C ILE A 72 -2.87 9.56 -1.99
N PHE A 73 -3.74 9.39 -2.98
CA PHE A 73 -4.89 10.26 -3.20
C PHE A 73 -5.88 10.21 -2.03
N LEU A 74 -6.24 9.00 -1.58
CA LEU A 74 -7.13 8.80 -0.43
C LEU A 74 -6.52 9.31 0.87
N THR A 75 -5.22 9.09 1.10
CA THR A 75 -4.49 9.65 2.24
C THR A 75 -4.54 11.19 2.23
N GLY A 76 -4.32 11.82 1.07
CA GLY A 76 -4.43 13.28 0.93
C GLY A 76 -5.83 13.79 1.24
N LEU A 77 -6.87 13.12 0.71
CA LEU A 77 -8.26 13.46 1.00
C LEU A 77 -8.58 13.33 2.49
N ALA A 78 -8.14 12.24 3.13
CA ALA A 78 -8.35 11.99 4.56
C ALA A 78 -7.70 13.07 5.43
N ILE A 79 -6.50 13.55 5.09
CA ILE A 79 -5.83 14.64 5.80
C ILE A 79 -6.61 15.95 5.64
N VAL A 80 -7.11 16.27 4.45
CA VAL A 80 -7.92 17.48 4.23
C VAL A 80 -9.19 17.45 5.08
N VAL A 81 -9.89 16.31 5.09
CA VAL A 81 -11.10 16.12 5.89
C VAL A 81 -10.79 16.19 7.39
N SER A 82 -9.70 15.57 7.86
CA SER A 82 -9.33 15.60 9.28
C SER A 82 -8.98 17.00 9.76
N VAL A 83 -8.23 17.77 8.96
CA VAL A 83 -7.90 19.17 9.28
C VAL A 83 -9.17 20.03 9.31
N TYR A 84 -10.08 19.83 8.35
CA TYR A 84 -11.36 20.54 8.33
C TYR A 84 -12.19 20.25 9.60
N LEU A 85 -12.27 18.99 10.03
CA LEU A 85 -12.99 18.62 11.25
C LEU A 85 -12.37 19.22 12.51
N LEU A 86 -11.04 19.34 12.56
CA LEU A 86 -10.34 19.99 13.68
C LEU A 86 -10.58 21.50 13.71
N LEU A 87 -10.68 22.16 12.55
CA LEU A 87 -10.85 23.61 12.45
C LEU A 87 -12.30 24.06 12.62
N ALA A 88 -13.28 23.24 12.24
CA ALA A 88 -14.70 23.56 12.31
C ALA A 88 -15.31 23.42 13.73
N ASP A 89 -14.46 23.34 14.76
CA ASP A 89 -14.81 23.26 16.20
C ASP A 89 -15.77 22.12 16.57
N PHE A 90 -15.75 21.03 15.79
CA PHE A 90 -16.45 19.79 16.11
C PHE A 90 -15.68 19.00 17.18
N THR A 91 -15.65 19.52 18.40
CA THR A 91 -14.98 18.90 19.55
C THR A 91 -15.47 17.47 19.83
N GLU A 92 -16.74 17.17 19.54
CA GLU A 92 -17.33 15.82 19.61
C GLU A 92 -16.71 14.83 18.59
N MET A 93 -16.17 15.34 17.48
CA MET A 93 -15.56 14.54 16.40
C MET A 93 -14.02 14.46 16.51
N LEU A 94 -13.44 15.03 17.57
CA LEU A 94 -12.00 15.01 17.83
C LEU A 94 -11.40 13.57 17.78
N PRO A 95 -12.02 12.53 18.38
CA PRO A 95 -11.49 11.17 18.29
C PRO A 95 -11.45 10.63 16.86
N ALA A 96 -12.45 10.97 16.04
CA ALA A 96 -12.52 10.57 14.65
C ALA A 96 -11.44 11.28 13.81
N ALA A 97 -11.21 12.57 14.04
CA ALA A 97 -10.15 13.33 13.38
C ALA A 97 -8.74 12.77 13.70
N ILE A 98 -8.48 12.46 14.97
CA ILE A 98 -7.24 11.81 15.40
C ILE A 98 -7.10 10.42 14.76
N GLY A 99 -8.17 9.63 14.77
CA GLY A 99 -8.19 8.31 14.12
C GLY A 99 -7.88 8.37 12.63
N MET A 100 -8.42 9.35 11.91
CA MET A 100 -8.12 9.57 10.49
C MET A 100 -6.66 9.98 10.24
N LEU A 101 -6.07 10.80 11.11
CA LEU A 101 -4.65 11.15 11.01
C LEU A 101 -3.74 9.94 11.22
N ILE A 102 -4.06 9.09 12.21
CA ILE A 102 -3.32 7.84 12.45
C ILE A 102 -3.46 6.90 11.24
N SER A 103 -4.68 6.76 10.71
CA SER A 103 -4.93 5.97 9.48
C SER A 103 -4.11 6.50 8.30
N ALA A 104 -4.05 7.82 8.13
CA ALA A 104 -3.29 8.44 7.04
C ALA A 104 -1.79 8.11 7.11
N VAL A 105 -1.20 8.07 8.33
CA VAL A 105 0.20 7.64 8.52
C VAL A 105 0.38 6.18 8.12
N PHE A 106 -0.58 5.31 8.48
CA PHE A 106 -0.56 3.90 8.14
C PHE A 106 -0.68 3.66 6.63
N ASP A 107 -1.56 4.40 5.95
CA ASP A 107 -1.73 4.36 4.51
C ASP A 107 -0.50 4.88 3.77
N TYR A 108 0.13 5.94 4.29
CA TYR A 108 1.40 6.43 3.76
C TYR A 108 2.51 5.38 3.88
N GLY A 109 2.53 4.61 4.98
CA GLY A 109 3.45 3.48 5.15
C GLY A 109 3.30 2.41 4.05
N HIS A 110 2.07 2.04 3.72
CA HIS A 110 1.78 1.14 2.60
C HIS A 110 2.26 1.73 1.27
N TYR A 111 2.00 3.01 1.01
CA TYR A 111 2.48 3.67 -0.21
C TYR A 111 4.00 3.57 -0.36
N VAL A 112 4.76 3.81 0.71
CA VAL A 112 6.23 3.68 0.70
C VAL A 112 6.67 2.25 0.41
N LEU A 113 6.01 1.25 1.01
CA LEU A 113 6.31 -0.17 0.78
C LEU A 113 6.00 -0.59 -0.67
N ILE A 114 4.86 -0.17 -1.22
CA ILE A 114 4.48 -0.38 -2.62
C ILE A 114 5.53 0.22 -3.53
N LYS A 115 5.93 1.48 -3.30
CA LYS A 115 6.94 2.17 -4.12
C LYS A 115 8.26 1.40 -4.14
N ARG A 116 8.73 0.90 -3.00
CA ARG A 116 9.97 0.11 -2.91
C ARG A 116 9.85 -1.25 -3.58
N LEU A 117 8.73 -1.95 -3.38
CA LEU A 117 8.47 -3.22 -4.05
C LEU A 117 8.45 -3.04 -5.57
N ARG A 118 7.89 -1.93 -6.03
CA ARG A 118 7.82 -1.58 -7.45
C ARG A 118 9.20 -1.34 -8.06
N GLN A 119 10.05 -0.56 -7.38
CA GLN A 119 11.44 -0.36 -7.80
C GLN A 119 12.22 -1.68 -7.90
N TYR A 120 11.95 -2.63 -6.99
CA TYR A 120 12.54 -3.96 -7.08
C TYR A 120 12.03 -4.77 -8.28
N ILE A 121 10.73 -4.70 -8.59
CA ILE A 121 10.16 -5.34 -9.80
C ILE A 121 10.75 -4.73 -11.07
N GLU A 122 10.82 -3.39 -11.13
CA GLU A 122 11.42 -2.65 -12.25
C GLU A 122 12.91 -3.05 -12.43
N ALA A 123 13.69 -3.08 -11.35
CA ALA A 123 15.10 -3.50 -11.40
C ALA A 123 15.28 -4.98 -11.83
N LYS A 124 14.39 -5.86 -11.35
CA LYS A 124 14.39 -7.28 -11.70
C LYS A 124 14.05 -7.50 -13.18
N ASN A 125 13.09 -6.75 -13.71
CA ASN A 125 12.68 -6.85 -15.11
C ASN A 125 13.67 -6.16 -16.07
N GLY A 126 14.27 -5.03 -15.67
CA GLY A 126 15.27 -4.33 -16.48
C GLY A 126 16.59 -5.10 -16.60
N SER A 127 16.99 -5.87 -15.58
CA SER A 127 18.18 -6.72 -15.65
C SER A 127 18.04 -7.93 -16.58
N SER A 128 16.84 -8.24 -17.07
CA SER A 128 16.59 -9.29 -18.05
C SER A 128 16.60 -8.80 -19.51
N GLU A 129 16.77 -7.50 -19.75
CA GLU A 129 16.79 -6.89 -21.09
C GLU A 129 18.20 -6.55 -21.61
N ASP A 130 19.28 -7.07 -21.00
CA ASP A 130 20.63 -7.05 -21.57
C ASP A 130 20.97 -8.39 -22.26
N PRO A 131 20.71 -8.55 -23.58
CA PRO A 131 21.14 -9.71 -24.36
C PRO A 131 22.55 -9.58 -24.96
N LEU A 132 23.41 -8.67 -24.48
CA LEU A 132 24.72 -8.39 -25.08
C LEU A 132 25.86 -8.20 -24.05
N VAL A 133 26.16 -9.26 -23.28
CA VAL A 133 27.53 -9.68 -22.94
C VAL A 133 27.59 -11.20 -22.94
#